data_AF-A0A8J5LNU0-F1
#
_entry.id   AF-A0A8J5LNU0-F1
#
_cell.length_a   1.000
_cell.length_b   1.000
_cell.length_c   1.000
_cell.angle_alpha   90.00
_cell.angle_beta   90.00
_cell.angle_gamma   90.00
#
_symmetry.space_group_name_H-M   'P 1'
#
loop_
_entity.id
_entity.type
_entity.pdbx_description
1 polymer ?
#
loop_
_entity_poly.entity_id
_entity_poly.type
_entity_poly.pdbx_seq_one_letter_code
_entity_poly.pdbx_strand_id
1 'polypeptide(L)'
;MEGSHRAGPRIAIKRAVRSTRPTRIPPHRDQIQNMAVYELIKAADEGSAASAAADPNHKALSLAVDSQRDLENGAGEGVVPPGKAESTALKRAPRLVSLDVFRGLTVALMIFVDNVGSYFPAINHSPWDGVALADFVMPLFLFIVGVALALTYKRISNKAMATQKAVLRAMKLFFVGLVVQGGYFHGLYDLTYGVDILRIRWMGILQRIAIAYLLAAISEIWLRVDQDVESGYSLVRRYRLQLLVGLALTSIYMVLLYGLYVPDWEYQIPVTGSTLRTFSVKCGMRGDTGPACNSAGMIDRRVFGIQHLHRRPVYERTEQCSINSPASGPLPPDAPSWCQAPFDPEGLLSSMMAIVTCLIGLQFGHVIIHFEDHKERIVQWMIPSFCLLALAFSLDFFGMHLNKALYTPSYTCITAGAAGVMFTGVYVLVDVYGYRKPTLAIEWLGTHALMVYILVGCNIFPLFIQGFYLREPENNILKGIGVS
;
A
#
# COMPACT_ATOMS: atom_id res chain seq x y z
N MET A 1 22.44 -35.70 -72.87
CA MET A 1 23.54 -34.76 -73.16
C MET A 1 23.91 -34.14 -71.82
N GLU A 2 24.74 -34.84 -71.04
CA GLU A 2 26.23 -34.71 -71.05
C GLU A 2 26.65 -33.46 -70.26
N GLY A 3 27.61 -33.46 -69.34
CA GLY A 3 28.63 -34.41 -68.90
C GLY A 3 29.58 -33.57 -68.01
N SER A 4 29.93 -34.02 -66.81
CA SER A 4 31.17 -34.76 -66.50
C SER A 4 32.28 -33.91 -65.86
N HIS A 5 32.59 -34.33 -64.62
CA HIS A 5 33.76 -34.16 -63.74
C HIS A 5 35.17 -33.97 -64.32
N ARG A 6 36.05 -33.31 -63.53
CA ARG A 6 37.33 -33.79 -62.88
C ARG A 6 38.20 -32.56 -62.50
N ALA A 7 39.12 -32.51 -61.52
CA ALA A 7 39.92 -33.49 -60.77
C ALA A 7 40.42 -32.89 -59.42
N GLY A 8 40.83 -33.74 -58.46
CA GLY A 8 41.63 -33.38 -57.26
C GLY A 8 43.14 -33.22 -57.54
N PRO A 9 44.05 -33.13 -56.53
CA PRO A 9 44.25 -34.18 -55.52
C PRO A 9 44.65 -33.74 -54.08
N ARG A 10 44.83 -34.77 -53.24
CA ARG A 10 45.08 -34.88 -51.78
C ARG A 10 46.43 -34.31 -51.29
N ILE A 11 46.52 -33.98 -49.98
CA ILE A 11 47.59 -34.39 -49.01
C ILE A 11 47.03 -34.24 -47.58
N ALA A 12 47.49 -35.09 -46.66
CA ALA A 12 46.90 -35.36 -45.36
C ALA A 12 47.87 -35.12 -44.18
N ILE A 13 47.29 -35.09 -42.96
CA ILE A 13 47.86 -35.46 -41.63
C ILE A 13 48.65 -34.37 -40.85
N LYS A 14 48.14 -33.91 -39.69
CA LYS A 14 48.49 -34.36 -38.31
C LYS A 14 47.84 -33.50 -37.19
N ARG A 15 47.42 -34.17 -36.12
CA ARG A 15 46.93 -33.63 -34.82
C ARG A 15 47.99 -32.78 -34.09
N ALA A 16 47.53 -31.77 -33.34
CA ALA A 16 48.12 -31.40 -32.05
C ALA A 16 47.06 -30.79 -31.11
N VAL A 17 46.86 -31.45 -29.97
CA VAL A 17 46.08 -30.98 -28.82
C VAL A 17 47.01 -30.20 -27.89
N ARG A 18 46.69 -28.95 -27.53
CA ARG A 18 47.05 -28.39 -26.20
C ARG A 18 46.28 -27.08 -25.87
N SER A 19 45.47 -27.21 -24.83
CA SER A 19 45.07 -26.26 -23.77
C SER A 19 45.72 -24.86 -23.76
N THR A 20 44.88 -23.81 -23.81
CA THR A 20 45.04 -22.56 -23.03
C THR A 20 43.66 -21.99 -22.66
N ARG A 21 43.49 -21.65 -21.38
CA ARG A 21 42.27 -21.18 -20.70
C ARG A 21 41.69 -19.89 -21.31
N PRO A 22 40.36 -19.70 -21.31
CA PRO A 22 39.79 -18.35 -21.31
C PRO A 22 39.87 -17.77 -19.88
N THR A 23 40.49 -16.60 -19.79
CA THR A 23 40.52 -15.72 -18.63
C THR A 23 39.12 -15.47 -18.06
N ARG A 24 38.97 -15.62 -16.73
CA ARG A 24 37.80 -15.15 -15.98
C ARG A 24 37.66 -13.64 -16.17
N ILE A 25 36.58 -13.23 -16.82
CA ILE A 25 36.04 -11.88 -16.69
C ILE A 25 35.20 -11.89 -15.40
N PRO A 26 35.42 -10.99 -14.43
CA PRO A 26 34.58 -10.94 -13.23
C PRO A 26 33.16 -10.51 -13.62
N PRO A 27 32.10 -11.03 -12.98
CA PRO A 27 30.74 -10.60 -13.28
C PRO A 27 30.60 -9.09 -12.98
N HIS A 28 30.10 -8.39 -13.99
CA HIS A 28 29.82 -6.97 -13.98
C HIS A 28 28.76 -6.63 -12.92
N ARG A 29 28.89 -5.42 -12.37
CA ARG A 29 28.23 -4.88 -11.18
C ARG A 29 26.70 -4.71 -11.28
N ASP A 30 26.09 -5.14 -12.38
CA ASP A 30 24.70 -4.79 -12.75
C ASP A 30 23.68 -5.90 -12.43
N GLN A 31 24.14 -7.11 -12.07
CA GLN A 31 23.26 -8.19 -11.60
C GLN A 31 22.92 -8.12 -10.09
N ILE A 32 23.64 -7.28 -9.33
CA ILE A 32 23.49 -7.16 -7.88
C ILE A 32 22.35 -6.18 -7.51
N GLN A 33 22.02 -5.21 -8.37
CA GLN A 33 20.97 -4.22 -8.09
C GLN A 33 19.55 -4.76 -8.24
N ASN A 34 19.27 -5.59 -9.26
CA ASN A 34 17.94 -6.17 -9.45
C ASN A 34 17.61 -7.23 -8.39
N MET A 35 18.62 -7.96 -7.90
CA MET A 35 18.45 -8.91 -6.80
C MET A 35 18.23 -8.20 -5.47
N ALA A 36 18.89 -7.06 -5.22
CA ALA A 36 18.67 -6.29 -3.99
C ALA A 36 17.27 -5.67 -3.90
N VAL A 37 16.75 -5.14 -5.01
CA VAL A 37 15.37 -4.60 -5.08
C VAL A 37 14.35 -5.73 -4.97
N TYR A 38 14.55 -6.86 -5.66
CA TYR A 38 13.68 -8.03 -5.55
C TYR A 38 13.71 -8.63 -4.14
N GLU A 39 14.85 -8.74 -3.48
CA GLU A 39 14.98 -9.20 -2.09
C GLU A 39 14.43 -8.17 -1.08
N LEU A 40 14.51 -6.86 -1.36
CA LEU A 40 13.84 -5.82 -0.56
C LEU A 40 12.31 -5.90 -0.69
N ILE A 41 11.79 -6.10 -1.90
CA ILE A 41 10.36 -6.29 -2.20
C ILE A 41 9.87 -7.59 -1.57
N LYS A 42 10.62 -8.68 -1.73
CA LYS A 42 10.33 -9.98 -1.14
C LYS A 42 10.44 -9.95 0.39
N ALA A 43 11.38 -9.24 0.98
CA ALA A 43 11.43 -9.02 2.43
C ALA A 43 10.29 -8.13 2.95
N ALA A 44 9.69 -7.29 2.10
CA ALA A 44 8.49 -6.53 2.41
C ALA A 44 7.20 -7.37 2.20
N ASP A 45 7.20 -8.30 1.25
CA ASP A 45 6.10 -9.24 0.93
C ASP A 45 6.05 -10.43 1.89
N GLU A 46 7.19 -10.98 2.31
CA GLU A 46 7.32 -11.99 3.35
C GLU A 46 6.78 -11.48 4.70
N GLY A 47 6.82 -10.17 4.96
CA GLY A 47 6.15 -9.55 6.12
C GLY A 47 4.62 -9.36 5.96
N SER A 48 4.11 -9.47 4.74
CA SER A 48 2.69 -9.34 4.35
C SER A 48 1.98 -10.70 4.22
N ALA A 49 2.73 -11.77 3.94
CA ALA A 49 2.27 -13.15 3.90
C ALA A 49 2.63 -13.97 5.16
N ALA A 50 3.66 -13.58 5.93
CA ALA A 50 4.02 -14.27 7.18
C ALA A 50 3.33 -13.69 8.44
N SER A 51 2.33 -12.81 8.32
CA SER A 51 1.57 -12.32 9.47
C SER A 51 0.60 -13.36 10.09
N ALA A 52 0.80 -14.65 9.76
CA ALA A 52 0.17 -15.80 10.42
C ALA A 52 1.19 -16.87 10.90
N ALA A 53 2.50 -16.60 10.88
CA ALA A 53 3.52 -17.55 11.34
C ALA A 53 4.32 -16.99 12.52
N ALA A 54 4.17 -17.65 13.66
CA ALA A 54 4.89 -17.36 14.89
C ALA A 54 6.41 -17.58 14.76
N ASP A 55 7.12 -16.67 15.44
CA ASP A 55 8.45 -16.68 16.07
C ASP A 55 9.55 -17.67 15.60
N PRO A 56 10.70 -17.16 15.07
CA PRO A 56 11.92 -17.94 14.87
C PRO A 56 12.68 -18.33 16.15
N ASN A 57 12.41 -17.70 17.31
CA ASN A 57 13.24 -17.85 18.51
C ASN A 57 12.93 -19.08 19.38
N HIS A 58 11.92 -19.89 19.03
CA HIS A 58 11.63 -21.11 19.77
C HIS A 58 12.64 -22.26 19.51
N LYS A 59 13.52 -22.12 18.50
CA LYS A 59 14.60 -23.09 18.21
C LYS A 59 15.81 -22.98 19.14
N ALA A 60 16.05 -21.82 19.76
CA ALA A 60 17.22 -21.64 20.61
C ALA A 60 16.98 -22.07 22.07
N LEU A 61 15.72 -22.06 22.53
CA LEU A 61 15.38 -22.39 23.91
C LEU A 61 15.09 -23.89 24.13
N SER A 62 14.73 -24.65 23.08
CA SER A 62 14.54 -26.11 23.19
C SER A 62 15.86 -26.88 23.29
N LEU A 63 16.98 -26.31 22.83
CA LEU A 63 18.31 -26.93 22.94
C LEU A 63 18.92 -26.78 24.35
N ALA A 64 18.39 -25.88 25.19
CA ALA A 64 18.90 -25.67 26.55
C ALA A 64 18.11 -26.44 27.63
N VAL A 65 16.91 -26.92 27.30
CA VAL A 65 16.03 -27.62 28.26
C VAL A 65 16.21 -29.15 28.22
N ASP A 66 16.85 -29.69 27.16
CA ASP A 66 17.10 -31.13 26.97
C ASP A 66 18.38 -31.64 27.66
N SER A 67 19.22 -30.76 28.22
CA SER A 67 20.45 -31.19 28.90
C SER A 67 20.29 -31.45 30.41
N GLN A 68 19.08 -31.31 30.96
CA GLN A 68 18.86 -31.33 32.42
C GLN A 68 17.83 -32.35 32.91
N ARG A 69 17.46 -33.33 32.07
CA ARG A 69 16.44 -34.34 32.41
C ARG A 69 16.82 -35.80 32.11
N ASP A 70 18.11 -36.12 32.12
CA ASP A 70 18.63 -37.50 31.98
C ASP A 70 19.53 -37.92 33.16
N LEU A 71 19.09 -37.67 34.40
CA LEU A 71 19.74 -38.22 35.59
C LEU A 71 18.72 -38.43 36.71
N GLU A 72 17.74 -39.30 36.45
CA GLU A 72 17.11 -40.11 37.51
C GLU A 72 16.23 -41.19 36.87
N ASN A 73 16.39 -42.42 37.39
CA ASN A 73 15.57 -43.62 37.19
C ASN A 73 15.96 -44.55 36.03
N GLY A 74 16.92 -45.44 36.32
CA GLY A 74 17.05 -46.73 35.69
C GLY A 74 16.44 -47.84 36.56
N ALA A 75 15.57 -48.67 35.95
CA ALA A 75 15.53 -50.13 36.03
C ALA A 75 14.11 -50.67 35.80
N GLY A 76 13.94 -51.58 34.82
CA GLY A 76 12.78 -52.48 34.73
C GLY A 76 12.22 -52.65 33.32
N GLU A 77 12.40 -53.84 32.76
CA GLU A 77 12.13 -54.27 31.39
C GLU A 77 10.64 -54.26 30.95
N GLY A 78 10.40 -54.07 29.65
CA GLY A 78 9.10 -54.31 29.01
C GLY A 78 9.13 -54.04 27.50
N VAL A 79 9.16 -55.11 26.70
CA VAL A 79 9.14 -55.10 25.23
C VAL A 79 7.73 -54.72 24.71
N VAL A 80 7.63 -53.67 23.88
CA VAL A 80 6.41 -53.28 23.13
C VAL A 80 6.84 -52.82 21.71
N PRO A 81 6.12 -53.21 20.62
CA PRO A 81 6.56 -53.06 19.23
C PRO A 81 6.62 -51.60 18.74
N PRO A 82 7.29 -51.29 17.60
CA PRO A 82 7.51 -49.93 17.16
C PRO A 82 6.20 -49.30 16.67
N GLY A 83 5.56 -48.55 17.56
CA GLY A 83 4.51 -47.60 17.21
C GLY A 83 5.10 -46.46 16.38
N LYS A 84 4.50 -46.20 15.22
CA LYS A 84 4.82 -45.08 14.34
C LYS A 84 4.99 -43.80 15.15
N ALA A 85 6.18 -43.22 15.12
CA ALA A 85 6.42 -41.87 15.57
C ALA A 85 5.61 -40.92 14.67
N GLU A 86 4.40 -40.59 15.11
CA GLU A 86 3.60 -39.55 14.48
C GLU A 86 4.31 -38.23 14.76
N SER A 87 5.06 -37.76 13.76
CA SER A 87 5.58 -36.40 13.73
C SER A 87 4.40 -35.45 13.91
N THR A 88 4.25 -34.90 15.11
CA THR A 88 3.35 -33.79 15.40
C THR A 88 3.89 -32.53 14.74
N ALA A 89 3.75 -32.48 13.42
CA ALA A 89 3.93 -31.25 12.66
C ALA A 89 2.94 -30.23 13.25
N LEU A 90 3.48 -29.23 13.95
CA LEU A 90 2.73 -28.10 14.49
C LEU A 90 1.83 -27.56 13.36
N LYS A 91 0.52 -27.86 13.43
CA LYS A 91 -0.48 -27.35 12.50
C LYS A 91 -0.43 -25.82 12.61
N ARG A 92 0.09 -25.15 11.57
CA ARG A 92 0.00 -23.70 11.43
C ARG A 92 -1.47 -23.31 11.56
N ALA A 93 -1.76 -22.26 12.32
CA ALA A 93 -3.11 -21.73 12.43
C ALA A 93 -3.65 -21.43 11.01
N PRO A 94 -4.91 -21.79 10.71
CA PRO A 94 -5.47 -21.57 9.38
C PRO A 94 -5.50 -20.06 9.09
N ARG A 95 -4.96 -19.70 7.93
CA ARG A 95 -4.93 -18.32 7.42
C ARG A 95 -6.36 -17.90 7.05
N LEU A 96 -6.72 -16.64 7.32
CA LEU A 96 -8.06 -16.11 7.04
C LEU A 96 -8.19 -15.76 5.56
N VAL A 97 -8.92 -16.58 4.80
CA VAL A 97 -9.00 -16.48 3.34
C VAL A 97 -9.70 -15.20 2.90
N SER A 98 -10.78 -14.79 3.58
CA SER A 98 -11.48 -13.54 3.28
C SER A 98 -10.60 -12.29 3.33
N LEU A 99 -9.58 -12.27 4.20
CA LEU A 99 -8.63 -11.16 4.29
C LEU A 99 -7.76 -11.05 3.04
N ASP A 100 -7.26 -12.19 2.56
CA ASP A 100 -6.46 -12.23 1.34
C ASP A 100 -7.31 -11.89 0.12
N VAL A 101 -8.55 -12.41 0.03
CA VAL A 101 -9.48 -12.10 -1.07
C VAL A 101 -9.86 -10.62 -1.09
N PHE A 102 -10.15 -10.01 0.07
CA PHE A 102 -10.46 -8.57 0.14
C PHE A 102 -9.29 -7.71 -0.34
N ARG A 103 -8.08 -8.04 0.13
CA ARG A 103 -6.86 -7.35 -0.29
C ARG A 103 -6.62 -7.52 -1.80
N GLY A 104 -6.83 -8.72 -2.33
CA GLY A 104 -6.74 -9.01 -3.76
C GLY A 104 -7.76 -8.24 -4.59
N LEU A 105 -9.01 -8.16 -4.13
CA LEU A 105 -10.06 -7.36 -4.79
C LEU A 105 -9.67 -5.87 -4.83
N THR A 106 -9.04 -5.38 -3.76
CA THR A 106 -8.56 -3.99 -3.71
C THR A 106 -7.43 -3.74 -4.72
N VAL A 107 -6.49 -4.68 -4.86
CA VAL A 107 -5.43 -4.61 -5.89
C VAL A 107 -6.02 -4.70 -7.30
N ALA A 108 -6.97 -5.59 -7.53
CA ALA A 108 -7.66 -5.71 -8.81
C ALA A 108 -8.40 -4.42 -9.17
N LEU A 109 -9.10 -3.82 -8.19
CA LEU A 109 -9.79 -2.55 -8.35
C LEU A 109 -8.81 -1.42 -8.70
N MET A 110 -7.67 -1.34 -8.02
CA MET A 110 -6.62 -0.38 -8.34
C MET A 110 -6.17 -0.49 -9.80
N ILE A 111 -5.81 -1.70 -10.25
CA ILE A 111 -5.39 -1.94 -11.64
C ILE A 111 -6.52 -1.56 -12.61
N PHE A 112 -7.76 -1.90 -12.28
CA PHE A 112 -8.92 -1.57 -13.11
C PHE A 112 -9.09 -0.06 -13.27
N VAL A 113 -9.08 0.71 -12.17
CA VAL A 113 -9.28 2.16 -12.24
C VAL A 113 -8.11 2.90 -12.89
N ASP A 114 -6.87 2.40 -12.74
CA ASP A 114 -5.70 3.00 -13.38
C ASP A 114 -5.75 2.85 -14.90
N ASN A 115 -6.29 1.74 -15.42
CA ASN A 115 -6.37 1.46 -16.86
C ASN A 115 -7.66 2.00 -17.50
N VAL A 116 -8.79 1.98 -16.78
CA VAL A 116 -10.12 2.29 -17.32
C VAL A 116 -10.61 3.68 -16.90
N GLY A 117 -10.05 4.26 -15.83
CA GLY A 117 -10.52 5.51 -15.23
C GLY A 117 -10.47 6.70 -16.18
N SER A 118 -9.48 6.78 -17.09
CA SER A 118 -9.39 7.88 -18.06
C SER A 118 -10.60 7.97 -19.00
N TYR A 119 -11.28 6.85 -19.26
CA TYR A 119 -12.41 6.77 -20.20
C TYR A 119 -13.76 7.09 -19.55
N PHE A 120 -13.92 6.83 -18.24
CA PHE A 120 -15.20 6.98 -17.55
C PHE A 120 -15.06 7.85 -16.29
N PRO A 121 -15.70 9.04 -16.25
CA PRO A 121 -15.58 9.96 -15.11
C PRO A 121 -15.99 9.37 -13.76
N ALA A 122 -16.98 8.48 -13.73
CA ALA A 122 -17.42 7.80 -12.50
C ALA A 122 -16.41 6.78 -11.96
N ILE A 123 -15.50 6.31 -12.82
CA ILE A 123 -14.41 5.40 -12.46
C ILE A 123 -13.18 6.22 -12.06
N ASN A 124 -12.92 7.35 -12.73
CA ASN A 124 -11.81 8.24 -12.42
C ASN A 124 -11.98 8.97 -11.08
N HIS A 125 -10.89 9.49 -10.52
CA HIS A 125 -10.94 10.34 -9.32
C HIS A 125 -11.83 11.58 -9.51
N SER A 126 -12.57 11.93 -8.45
CA SER A 126 -13.25 13.22 -8.36
C SER A 126 -12.22 14.37 -8.41
N PRO A 127 -12.50 15.48 -9.13
CA PRO A 127 -11.56 16.61 -9.21
C PRO A 127 -11.23 17.24 -7.85
N TRP A 128 -12.22 17.34 -6.96
CA TRP A 128 -12.02 17.91 -5.62
C TRP A 128 -13.02 17.32 -4.61
N ASP A 129 -14.27 17.80 -4.64
CA ASP A 129 -15.37 17.29 -3.82
C ASP A 129 -16.13 16.17 -4.55
N GLY A 130 -16.74 15.30 -3.76
CA GLY A 130 -17.39 14.08 -4.21
C GLY A 130 -16.46 12.87 -4.16
N VAL A 131 -17.05 11.71 -4.43
CA VAL A 131 -16.38 10.41 -4.40
C VAL A 131 -16.71 9.63 -5.65
N ALA A 132 -15.68 9.11 -6.30
CA ALA A 132 -15.78 8.19 -7.42
C ALA A 132 -15.18 6.81 -7.06
N LEU A 133 -15.29 5.83 -7.97
CA LEU A 133 -14.89 4.45 -7.68
C LEU A 133 -13.40 4.34 -7.30
N ALA A 134 -12.52 5.05 -8.01
CA ALA A 134 -11.08 5.05 -7.73
C ALA A 134 -10.74 5.64 -6.34
N ASP A 135 -11.64 6.43 -5.76
CA ASP A 135 -11.42 7.06 -4.46
C ASP A 135 -11.60 6.09 -3.30
N PHE A 136 -12.13 4.89 -3.52
CA PHE A 136 -12.21 3.86 -2.48
C PHE A 136 -10.92 3.03 -2.32
N VAL A 137 -10.06 2.99 -3.33
CA VAL A 137 -8.90 2.06 -3.38
C VAL A 137 -7.98 2.20 -2.15
N MET A 138 -7.52 3.41 -1.85
CA MET A 138 -6.57 3.64 -0.75
C MET A 138 -7.19 3.43 0.65
N PRO A 139 -8.40 3.93 0.96
CA PRO A 139 -9.09 3.59 2.20
C PRO A 139 -9.32 2.09 2.40
N LEU A 140 -9.65 1.34 1.35
CA LEU A 140 -9.80 -0.12 1.42
C LEU A 140 -8.50 -0.80 1.85
N PHE A 141 -7.34 -0.37 1.32
CA PHE A 141 -6.04 -0.86 1.75
C PHE A 141 -5.75 -0.53 3.22
N LEU A 142 -6.01 0.70 3.66
CA LEU A 142 -5.79 1.09 5.06
C LEU A 142 -6.68 0.29 6.02
N PHE A 143 -7.95 0.09 5.65
CA PHE A 143 -8.89 -0.68 6.43
C PHE A 143 -8.43 -2.13 6.61
N ILE A 144 -8.05 -2.82 5.53
CA ILE A 144 -7.61 -4.23 5.62
C ILE A 144 -6.26 -4.39 6.33
N VAL A 145 -5.37 -3.40 6.23
CA VAL A 145 -4.14 -3.34 7.05
C VAL A 145 -4.49 -3.30 8.54
N GLY A 146 -5.50 -2.51 8.92
CA GLY A 146 -6.06 -2.50 10.27
C GLY A 146 -6.54 -3.87 10.73
N VAL A 147 -7.39 -4.53 9.93
CA VAL A 147 -7.90 -5.88 10.24
C VAL A 147 -6.75 -6.87 10.46
N ALA A 148 -5.73 -6.84 9.59
CA ALA A 148 -4.55 -7.71 9.67
C ALA A 148 -3.70 -7.46 10.93
N LEU A 149 -3.63 -6.21 11.41
CA LEU A 149 -2.88 -5.85 12.62
C LEU A 149 -3.42 -6.55 13.87
N ALA A 150 -4.75 -6.62 14.02
CA ALA A 150 -5.37 -7.33 15.14
C ALA A 150 -4.91 -8.79 15.18
N LEU A 151 -4.94 -9.47 14.03
CA LEU A 151 -4.52 -10.88 13.91
C LEU A 151 -3.02 -11.06 14.18
N THR A 152 -2.20 -10.14 13.67
CA THR A 152 -0.74 -10.16 13.82
C THR A 152 -0.32 -10.03 15.28
N TYR A 153 -0.99 -9.13 16.03
CA TYR A 153 -0.66 -8.82 17.41
C TYR A 153 -1.61 -9.46 18.43
N LYS A 154 -2.38 -10.48 18.01
CA LYS A 154 -3.29 -11.24 18.90
C LYS A 154 -2.59 -11.75 20.16
N ARG A 155 -1.35 -12.26 20.01
CA ARG A 155 -0.49 -12.79 21.08
C ARG A 155 0.87 -12.09 21.06
N ILE A 156 1.09 -11.19 22.01
CA ILE A 156 2.37 -10.50 22.19
C ILE A 156 3.05 -11.06 23.44
N SER A 157 4.23 -11.69 23.26
CA SER A 157 5.08 -12.11 24.38
C SER A 157 5.94 -10.97 24.92
N ASN A 158 6.57 -10.19 24.02
CA ASN A 158 7.43 -9.06 24.37
C ASN A 158 7.05 -7.81 23.55
N LYS A 159 6.55 -6.77 24.24
CA LYS A 159 6.10 -5.51 23.63
C LYS A 159 7.23 -4.72 22.94
N ALA A 160 8.43 -4.72 23.51
CA ALA A 160 9.58 -4.02 22.93
C ALA A 160 10.00 -4.66 21.61
N MET A 161 10.11 -6.00 21.58
CA MET A 161 10.47 -6.73 20.37
C MET A 161 9.39 -6.63 19.29
N ALA A 162 8.10 -6.62 19.68
CA ALA A 162 6.99 -6.38 18.76
C ALA A 162 7.05 -4.96 18.16
N THR A 163 7.32 -3.95 18.98
CA THR A 163 7.44 -2.55 18.54
C THR A 163 8.62 -2.38 17.57
N GLN A 164 9.78 -2.98 17.87
CA GLN A 164 10.94 -2.93 16.98
C GLN A 164 10.63 -3.55 15.61
N LYS A 165 9.92 -4.69 15.56
CA LYS A 165 9.49 -5.31 14.30
C LYS A 165 8.52 -4.42 13.52
N ALA A 166 7.58 -3.79 14.21
CA ALA A 166 6.64 -2.84 13.61
C ALA A 166 7.36 -1.64 12.98
N VAL A 167 8.29 -1.03 13.73
CA VAL A 167 9.12 0.11 13.30
C VAL A 167 9.97 -0.27 12.08
N LEU A 168 10.65 -1.41 12.12
CA LEU A 168 11.48 -1.87 10.99
C LEU A 168 10.65 -2.10 9.73
N ARG A 169 9.45 -2.67 9.86
CA ARG A 169 8.54 -2.85 8.72
C ARG A 169 8.07 -1.52 8.15
N ALA A 170 7.66 -0.57 9.01
CA ALA A 170 7.25 0.76 8.57
C ALA A 170 8.40 1.50 7.86
N MET A 171 9.63 1.44 8.40
CA MET A 171 10.81 2.05 7.76
C MET A 171 11.10 1.45 6.38
N LYS A 172 11.05 0.11 6.24
CA LYS A 172 11.23 -0.55 4.93
C LYS A 172 10.18 -0.08 3.93
N LEU A 173 8.91 -0.06 4.32
CA LEU A 173 7.82 0.35 3.44
C LEU A 173 7.94 1.82 3.04
N PHE A 174 8.31 2.68 3.98
CA PHE A 174 8.53 4.11 3.74
C PHE A 174 9.68 4.33 2.76
N PHE A 175 10.80 3.63 2.95
CA PHE A 175 11.97 3.72 2.07
C PHE A 175 11.65 3.25 0.64
N VAL A 176 10.96 2.12 0.50
CA VAL A 176 10.47 1.64 -0.80
C VAL A 176 9.57 2.69 -1.45
N GLY A 177 8.69 3.33 -0.67
CA GLY A 177 7.88 4.47 -1.12
C GLY A 177 8.69 5.61 -1.71
N LEU A 178 9.74 6.07 -1.01
CA LEU A 178 10.61 7.14 -1.48
C LEU A 178 11.34 6.77 -2.79
N VAL A 179 11.80 5.53 -2.93
CA VAL A 179 12.50 5.09 -4.16
C VAL A 179 11.54 5.07 -5.34
N VAL A 180 10.34 4.51 -5.16
CA VAL A 180 9.35 4.36 -6.24
C VAL A 180 8.77 5.72 -6.64
N GLN A 181 8.44 6.58 -5.67
CA GLN A 181 7.79 7.86 -5.92
C GLN A 181 8.78 8.99 -6.23
N GLY A 182 10.04 8.89 -5.77
CA GLY A 182 11.09 9.89 -5.98
C GLY A 182 11.58 10.01 -7.41
N GLY A 183 10.98 9.29 -8.35
CA GLY A 183 11.32 9.36 -9.77
C GLY A 183 12.56 8.55 -10.14
N TYR A 184 13.01 7.59 -9.32
CA TYR A 184 14.12 6.71 -9.68
C TYR A 184 13.89 6.01 -11.04
N PHE A 185 12.63 5.73 -11.33
CA PHE A 185 12.15 5.32 -12.65
C PHE A 185 11.37 6.50 -13.26
N HIS A 186 11.93 7.14 -14.29
CA HIS A 186 11.21 8.17 -15.06
C HIS A 186 10.13 7.52 -15.93
N GLY A 187 9.23 8.33 -16.50
CA GLY A 187 8.06 7.85 -17.24
C GLY A 187 8.41 6.92 -18.41
N LEU A 188 7.41 6.24 -18.96
CA LEU A 188 7.48 5.22 -20.04
C LEU A 188 8.28 5.61 -21.32
N TYR A 189 8.78 6.85 -21.40
CA TYR A 189 9.45 7.41 -22.57
C TYR A 189 10.77 8.13 -22.24
N ASP A 190 11.16 8.24 -20.96
CA ASP A 190 12.40 8.87 -20.52
C ASP A 190 13.33 7.81 -19.92
N LEU A 191 14.42 7.47 -20.63
CA LEU A 191 15.42 6.47 -20.19
C LEU A 191 16.44 7.05 -19.20
N THR A 192 16.14 8.18 -18.59
CA THR A 192 16.99 8.81 -17.59
C THR A 192 16.76 8.12 -16.24
N TYR A 193 17.84 7.70 -15.60
CA TYR A 193 17.81 7.09 -14.26
C TYR A 193 18.38 8.09 -13.25
N GLY A 194 17.69 8.30 -12.14
CA GLY A 194 18.14 9.20 -11.07
C GLY A 194 17.00 9.77 -10.23
N VAL A 195 17.32 10.33 -9.07
CA VAL A 195 16.35 11.02 -8.20
C VAL A 195 16.83 12.45 -8.04
N ASP A 196 16.01 13.42 -8.46
CA ASP A 196 16.25 14.82 -8.11
C ASP A 196 15.87 15.04 -6.64
N ILE A 197 16.87 14.99 -5.75
CA ILE A 197 16.70 15.12 -4.30
C ILE A 197 16.03 16.45 -3.94
N LEU A 198 16.24 17.51 -4.73
CA LEU A 198 15.63 18.83 -4.49
C LEU A 198 14.13 18.87 -4.86
N ARG A 199 13.65 17.86 -5.58
CA ARG A 199 12.26 17.75 -6.04
C ARG A 199 11.59 16.45 -5.60
N ILE A 200 12.25 15.68 -4.73
CA ILE A 200 11.72 14.40 -4.26
C ILE A 200 10.41 14.64 -3.52
N ARG A 201 9.40 13.83 -3.80
CA ARG A 201 8.12 13.89 -3.10
C ARG A 201 8.23 13.13 -1.77
N TRP A 202 8.08 13.82 -0.64
CA TRP A 202 8.27 13.23 0.69
C TRP A 202 7.11 12.31 1.10
N MET A 203 5.87 12.69 0.77
CA MET A 203 4.66 11.96 1.12
C MET A 203 4.01 11.30 -0.09
N GLY A 204 3.57 10.06 0.11
CA GLY A 204 2.93 9.24 -0.91
C GLY A 204 2.14 8.11 -0.32
N ILE A 205 1.56 7.29 -1.19
CA ILE A 205 0.65 6.19 -0.81
C ILE A 205 1.36 5.22 0.14
N LEU A 206 2.57 4.76 -0.20
CA LEU A 206 3.32 3.80 0.61
C LEU A 206 3.79 4.39 1.95
N GLN A 207 4.22 5.65 1.96
CA GLN A 207 4.63 6.38 3.16
C GLN A 207 3.43 6.58 4.11
N ARG A 208 2.26 6.94 3.56
CA ARG A 208 1.01 7.06 4.30
C ARG A 208 0.60 5.72 4.93
N ILE A 209 0.64 4.62 4.16
CA ILE A 209 0.35 3.28 4.68
C ILE A 209 1.35 2.91 5.79
N ALA A 210 2.64 3.24 5.64
CA ALA A 210 3.66 2.97 6.64
C ALA A 210 3.39 3.72 7.96
N ILE A 211 3.01 5.00 7.91
CA ILE A 211 2.68 5.82 9.08
C ILE A 211 1.42 5.28 9.75
N ALA A 212 0.35 5.02 8.98
CA ALA A 212 -0.90 4.47 9.49
C ALA A 212 -0.70 3.10 10.16
N TYR A 213 0.04 2.21 9.49
CA TYR A 213 0.43 0.90 10.03
C TYR A 213 1.17 1.03 11.36
N LEU A 214 2.19 1.90 11.42
CA LEU A 214 3.04 2.03 12.59
C LEU A 214 2.24 2.52 13.81
N LEU A 215 1.43 3.56 13.64
CA LEU A 215 0.67 4.14 14.74
C LEU A 215 -0.48 3.24 15.19
N ALA A 216 -1.15 2.54 14.27
CA ALA A 216 -2.14 1.53 14.63
C ALA A 216 -1.49 0.33 15.34
N ALA A 217 -0.31 -0.12 14.91
CA ALA A 217 0.44 -1.19 15.57
C ALA A 217 0.88 -0.80 16.99
N ILE A 218 1.42 0.41 17.17
CA ILE A 218 1.79 0.93 18.50
C ILE A 218 0.55 1.00 19.40
N SER A 219 -0.57 1.49 18.87
CA SER A 219 -1.84 1.53 19.60
C SER A 219 -2.32 0.14 20.03
N GLU A 220 -2.18 -0.87 19.17
CA GLU A 220 -2.52 -2.25 19.49
C GLU A 220 -1.59 -2.88 20.55
N ILE A 221 -0.28 -2.63 20.46
CA ILE A 221 0.71 -3.22 21.38
C ILE A 221 0.61 -2.60 22.78
N TRP A 222 0.39 -1.28 22.87
CA TRP A 222 0.54 -0.53 24.12
C TRP A 222 -0.78 -0.19 24.80
N LEU A 223 -1.87 0.05 24.05
CA LEU A 223 -3.13 0.57 24.60
C LEU A 223 -4.20 -0.51 24.86
N ARG A 224 -3.82 -1.78 24.78
CA ARG A 224 -4.71 -2.91 25.09
C ARG A 224 -4.89 -3.07 26.60
N VAL A 225 -6.14 -3.06 27.05
CA VAL A 225 -6.52 -3.39 28.44
C VAL A 225 -6.83 -4.89 28.54
N ASP A 226 -6.44 -5.54 29.63
CA ASP A 226 -6.75 -6.95 29.89
C ASP A 226 -8.09 -7.08 30.65
N GLN A 227 -9.15 -7.33 29.88
CA GLN A 227 -10.51 -7.60 30.35
C GLN A 227 -11.17 -8.64 29.45
N ASP A 228 -11.94 -9.57 30.00
CA ASP A 228 -12.64 -10.58 29.20
C ASP A 228 -13.71 -9.96 28.30
N VAL A 229 -13.94 -10.59 27.14
CA VAL A 229 -14.88 -10.12 26.12
C VAL A 229 -15.95 -11.17 25.93
N GLU A 230 -17.16 -10.88 26.40
CA GLU A 230 -18.35 -11.75 26.29
C GLU A 230 -19.43 -11.16 25.37
N SER A 231 -19.38 -9.86 25.12
CA SER A 231 -20.37 -9.12 24.32
C SER A 231 -19.73 -7.97 23.53
N GLY A 232 -20.44 -7.45 22.52
CA GLY A 232 -20.00 -6.27 21.77
C GLY A 232 -19.70 -5.04 22.64
N TYR A 233 -20.48 -4.81 23.71
CA TYR A 233 -20.21 -3.71 24.65
C TYR A 233 -18.89 -3.91 25.41
N SER A 234 -18.61 -5.14 25.86
CA SER A 234 -17.34 -5.47 26.52
C SER A 234 -16.14 -5.34 25.57
N LEU A 235 -16.32 -5.58 24.27
CA LEU A 235 -15.30 -5.35 23.24
C LEU A 235 -14.95 -3.86 23.17
N VAL A 236 -15.96 -2.99 23.02
CA VAL A 236 -15.78 -1.52 22.98
C VAL A 236 -15.10 -1.03 24.26
N ARG A 237 -15.50 -1.56 25.42
CA ARG A 237 -14.88 -1.21 26.71
C ARG A 237 -13.41 -1.61 26.77
N ARG A 238 -13.06 -2.80 26.28
CA ARG A 238 -11.68 -3.31 26.25
C ARG A 238 -10.76 -2.45 25.39
N TYR A 239 -11.24 -2.02 24.22
CA TYR A 239 -10.47 -1.24 23.24
C TYR A 239 -10.76 0.27 23.26
N ARG A 240 -11.40 0.77 24.32
CA ARG A 240 -11.79 2.18 24.46
C ARG A 240 -10.65 3.18 24.26
N LEU A 241 -9.43 2.84 24.68
CA LEU A 241 -8.27 3.74 24.52
C LEU A 241 -7.91 3.95 23.06
N GLN A 242 -8.03 2.91 22.22
CA GLN A 242 -7.78 3.02 20.78
C GLN A 242 -8.87 3.85 20.09
N LEU A 243 -10.13 3.69 20.51
CA LEU A 243 -11.23 4.55 20.06
C LEU A 243 -11.01 6.02 20.46
N LEU A 244 -10.54 6.27 21.69
CA LEU A 244 -10.18 7.60 22.15
C LEU A 244 -9.02 8.20 21.35
N VAL A 245 -8.02 7.41 20.95
CA VAL A 245 -6.97 7.87 20.03
C VAL A 245 -7.55 8.27 18.68
N GLY A 246 -8.43 7.46 18.09
CA GLY A 246 -9.09 7.79 16.82
C GLY A 246 -9.93 9.07 16.91
N LEU A 247 -10.69 9.23 18.01
CA LEU A 247 -11.47 10.45 18.28
C LEU A 247 -10.55 11.67 18.46
N ALA A 248 -9.48 11.56 19.25
CA ALA A 248 -8.52 12.64 19.46
C ALA A 248 -7.86 13.06 18.15
N LEU A 249 -7.42 12.11 17.31
CA LEU A 249 -6.86 12.41 15.99
C LEU A 249 -7.86 13.15 15.10
N THR A 250 -9.12 12.70 15.08
CA THR A 250 -10.19 13.35 14.29
C THR A 250 -10.48 14.76 14.82
N SER A 251 -10.52 14.95 16.14
CA SER A 251 -10.73 16.28 16.75
C SER A 251 -9.56 17.23 16.46
N ILE A 252 -8.31 16.77 16.60
CA ILE A 252 -7.13 17.58 16.26
C ILE A 252 -7.15 17.93 14.77
N TYR A 253 -7.47 16.97 13.90
CA TYR A 253 -7.62 17.22 12.47
C TYR A 253 -8.65 18.32 12.20
N MET A 254 -9.83 18.26 12.83
CA MET A 254 -10.90 19.25 12.64
C MET A 254 -10.49 20.63 13.13
N VAL A 255 -9.83 20.71 14.29
CA VAL A 255 -9.32 21.98 14.84
C VAL A 255 -8.26 22.57 13.93
N LEU A 256 -7.36 21.77 13.36
CA LEU A 256 -6.34 22.26 12.43
C LEU A 256 -6.96 22.66 11.08
N LEU A 257 -7.88 21.85 10.55
CA LEU A 257 -8.52 22.09 9.27
C LEU A 257 -9.28 23.42 9.27
N TYR A 258 -10.17 23.61 10.24
CA TYR A 258 -11.05 24.78 10.31
C TYR A 258 -10.48 25.95 11.12
N GLY A 259 -9.62 25.67 12.10
CA GLY A 259 -9.14 26.67 13.04
C GLY A 259 -7.91 27.44 12.58
N LEU A 260 -7.07 26.91 11.68
CA LEU A 260 -5.85 27.59 11.25
C LEU A 260 -6.12 28.71 10.23
N TYR A 261 -5.36 29.81 10.37
CA TYR A 261 -5.36 30.92 9.41
C TYR A 261 -4.40 30.65 8.27
N VAL A 262 -4.90 30.80 7.05
CA VAL A 262 -4.15 30.62 5.82
C VAL A 262 -3.85 32.01 5.23
N PRO A 263 -2.58 32.47 5.32
CA PRO A 263 -2.18 33.71 4.70
C PRO A 263 -2.07 33.56 3.18
N ASP A 264 -2.00 34.71 2.51
CA ASP A 264 -1.64 34.79 1.10
C ASP A 264 -0.26 34.17 0.88
N TRP A 265 -0.07 33.57 -0.29
CA TRP A 265 1.14 32.83 -0.59
C TRP A 265 1.49 32.86 -2.07
N GLU A 266 2.76 32.61 -2.37
CA GLU A 266 3.30 32.69 -3.72
C GLU A 266 4.08 31.44 -4.08
N TYR A 267 4.12 31.13 -5.37
CA TYR A 267 4.92 30.03 -5.90
C TYR A 267 5.46 30.36 -7.28
N GLN A 268 6.52 29.65 -7.69
CA GLN A 268 7.23 29.90 -8.93
C GLN A 268 7.21 28.66 -9.82
N ILE A 269 6.92 28.88 -11.10
CA ILE A 269 6.98 27.83 -12.14
C ILE A 269 8.04 28.23 -13.17
N PRO A 270 8.94 27.31 -13.58
CA PRO A 270 9.83 27.55 -14.70
C PRO A 270 9.05 27.62 -16.02
N VAL A 271 9.16 28.75 -16.72
CA VAL A 271 8.67 28.95 -18.09
C VAL A 271 9.86 28.82 -19.05
N THR A 272 9.59 28.39 -20.28
CA THR A 272 10.54 28.09 -21.36
C THR A 272 11.76 29.02 -21.36
N GLY A 273 12.98 28.44 -21.25
CA GLY A 273 14.22 29.20 -21.31
C GLY A 273 14.65 29.92 -20.02
N SER A 274 14.54 29.26 -18.86
CA SER A 274 15.07 29.69 -17.54
C SER A 274 14.37 30.87 -16.84
N THR A 275 13.27 31.40 -17.38
CA THR A 275 12.50 32.46 -16.71
C THR A 275 11.53 31.87 -15.69
N LEU A 276 11.56 32.35 -14.45
CA LEU A 276 10.64 31.93 -13.40
C LEU A 276 9.44 32.88 -13.38
N ARG A 277 8.23 32.33 -13.56
CA ARG A 277 6.99 33.09 -13.40
C ARG A 277 6.47 32.91 -11.98
N THR A 278 6.34 34.03 -11.26
CA THR A 278 5.76 34.07 -9.91
C THR A 278 4.25 34.21 -10.01
N PHE A 279 3.54 33.35 -9.28
CA PHE A 279 2.09 33.40 -9.11
C PHE A 279 1.77 33.70 -7.65
N SER A 280 0.81 34.58 -7.41
CA SER A 280 0.33 34.96 -6.08
C SER A 280 -1.10 34.48 -5.90
N VAL A 281 -1.39 33.86 -4.75
CA VAL A 281 -2.68 33.31 -4.37
C VAL A 281 -3.17 34.03 -3.13
N LYS A 282 -4.33 34.72 -3.27
CA LYS A 282 -4.97 35.45 -2.18
C LYS A 282 -5.94 34.55 -1.43
N CYS A 283 -5.75 34.44 -0.12
CA CYS A 283 -6.56 33.61 0.77
C CYS A 283 -7.08 34.44 1.95
N GLY A 284 -6.17 34.92 2.80
CA GLY A 284 -6.50 35.75 3.96
C GLY A 284 -7.63 35.24 4.87
N MET A 285 -7.84 33.92 4.99
CA MET A 285 -9.05 33.34 5.58
C MET A 285 -8.81 32.12 6.49
N ARG A 286 -9.87 31.66 7.18
CA ARG A 286 -9.89 30.43 8.00
C ARG A 286 -11.01 29.52 7.50
N GLY A 287 -10.84 28.21 7.67
CA GLY A 287 -11.90 27.23 7.43
C GLY A 287 -12.28 27.00 5.96
N ASP A 288 -11.50 27.51 5.02
CA ASP A 288 -11.67 27.17 3.61
C ASP A 288 -11.29 25.70 3.37
N THR A 289 -12.13 24.97 2.65
CA THR A 289 -11.86 23.60 2.19
C THR A 289 -11.63 23.56 0.67
N GLY A 290 -11.50 24.71 0.01
CA GLY A 290 -11.18 24.80 -1.40
C GLY A 290 -9.71 24.44 -1.69
N PRO A 291 -9.36 24.17 -2.95
CA PRO A 291 -8.01 23.72 -3.34
C PRO A 291 -6.90 24.73 -3.04
N ALA A 292 -7.21 26.03 -3.07
CA ALA A 292 -6.22 27.10 -2.97
C ALA A 292 -5.87 27.49 -1.52
N CYS A 293 -6.87 27.56 -0.65
CA CYS A 293 -6.78 28.26 0.62
C CYS A 293 -7.07 27.38 1.84
N ASN A 294 -7.09 26.06 1.66
CA ASN A 294 -7.20 25.12 2.76
C ASN A 294 -5.91 25.06 3.60
N SER A 295 -6.10 24.79 4.89
CA SER A 295 -5.01 24.71 5.87
C SER A 295 -4.17 23.43 5.72
N ALA A 296 -4.71 22.34 5.16
CA ALA A 296 -3.96 21.11 4.89
C ALA A 296 -2.78 21.39 3.95
N GLY A 297 -3.07 21.98 2.79
CA GLY A 297 -2.07 22.38 1.81
C GLY A 297 -1.14 23.48 2.34
N MET A 298 -1.61 24.36 3.23
CA MET A 298 -0.73 25.32 3.92
C MET A 298 0.31 24.62 4.82
N ILE A 299 -0.13 23.64 5.62
CA ILE A 299 0.77 22.86 6.49
C ILE A 299 1.80 22.15 5.63
N ASP A 300 1.38 21.47 4.56
CA ASP A 300 2.28 20.71 3.70
C ASP A 300 3.31 21.62 3.00
N ARG A 301 2.88 22.80 2.52
CA ARG A 301 3.79 23.81 1.95
C ARG A 301 4.84 24.30 2.96
N ARG A 302 4.48 24.45 4.23
CA ARG A 302 5.40 24.90 5.29
C ARG A 302 6.34 23.81 5.79
N VAL A 303 5.83 22.58 5.93
CA VAL A 303 6.58 21.46 6.50
C VAL A 303 7.50 20.83 5.46
N PHE A 304 6.98 20.57 4.26
CA PHE A 304 7.74 19.89 3.21
C PHE A 304 8.39 20.85 2.23
N GLY A 305 7.83 22.04 2.02
CA GLY A 305 8.25 22.96 0.97
C GLY A 305 7.55 22.67 -0.37
N ILE A 306 7.23 23.72 -1.10
CA ILE A 306 6.43 23.70 -2.34
C ILE A 306 7.04 22.76 -3.40
N GLN A 307 8.38 22.71 -3.48
CA GLN A 307 9.11 21.91 -4.46
C GLN A 307 8.99 20.39 -4.26
N HIS A 308 8.58 19.96 -3.06
CA HIS A 308 8.43 18.54 -2.69
C HIS A 308 6.97 18.08 -2.72
N LEU A 309 6.04 18.94 -3.13
CA LEU A 309 4.62 18.61 -3.28
C LEU A 309 4.34 18.01 -4.66
N HIS A 310 3.20 17.31 -4.77
CA HIS A 310 2.77 16.75 -6.04
C HIS A 310 2.39 17.85 -7.04
N ARG A 311 2.97 17.76 -8.25
CA ARG A 311 2.90 18.82 -9.26
C ARG A 311 1.70 18.77 -10.20
N ARG A 312 0.98 17.65 -10.23
CA ARG A 312 -0.21 17.46 -11.08
C ARG A 312 -1.41 17.06 -10.22
N PRO A 313 -1.88 17.96 -9.34
CA PRO A 313 -3.01 17.64 -8.48
C PRO A 313 -4.28 17.40 -9.29
N VAL A 314 -5.14 16.54 -8.77
CA VAL A 314 -6.39 16.13 -9.45
C VAL A 314 -7.34 17.31 -9.69
N TYR A 315 -7.25 18.37 -8.87
CA TYR A 315 -8.08 19.57 -9.04
C TYR A 315 -7.77 20.37 -10.31
N GLU A 316 -6.68 20.09 -11.02
CA GLU A 316 -6.43 20.66 -12.36
C GLU A 316 -7.59 20.33 -13.32
N ARG A 317 -8.35 19.27 -13.02
CA ARG A 317 -9.53 18.84 -13.76
C ARG A 317 -10.84 19.51 -13.33
N THR A 318 -10.80 20.46 -12.37
CA THR A 318 -11.99 21.23 -12.00
C THR A 318 -12.41 22.15 -13.15
N GLU A 319 -13.68 22.56 -13.17
CA GLU A 319 -14.22 23.48 -14.19
C GLU A 319 -13.46 24.82 -14.24
N GLN A 320 -12.89 25.24 -13.10
CA GLN A 320 -12.10 26.47 -12.97
C GLN A 320 -10.72 26.34 -13.64
N CYS A 321 -10.21 25.12 -13.79
CA CYS A 321 -8.84 24.84 -14.22
C CYS A 321 -8.74 24.07 -15.54
N SER A 322 -9.84 23.53 -16.06
CA SER A 322 -9.85 22.79 -17.32
C SER A 322 -11.10 23.08 -18.14
N ILE A 323 -10.90 23.51 -19.38
CA ILE A 323 -11.99 23.65 -20.38
C ILE A 323 -12.69 22.30 -20.66
N ASN A 324 -11.98 21.18 -20.46
CA ASN A 324 -12.50 19.84 -20.72
C ASN A 324 -13.01 19.14 -19.45
N SER A 325 -13.26 19.86 -18.36
CA SER A 325 -13.76 19.29 -17.10
C SER A 325 -14.94 18.31 -17.34
N PRO A 326 -14.95 17.11 -16.71
CA PRO A 326 -14.06 16.65 -15.64
C PRO A 326 -12.76 16.00 -16.14
N ALA A 327 -12.42 16.10 -17.43
CA ALA A 327 -11.16 15.61 -17.98
C ALA A 327 -10.08 16.71 -17.94
N SER A 328 -8.81 16.30 -18.04
CA SER A 328 -7.69 17.24 -18.17
C SER A 328 -7.76 17.95 -19.52
N GLY A 329 -7.43 19.23 -19.53
CA GLY A 329 -7.53 20.09 -20.70
C GLY A 329 -6.74 21.38 -20.52
N PRO A 330 -6.75 22.26 -21.54
CA PRO A 330 -6.14 23.57 -21.44
C PRO A 330 -6.84 24.44 -20.37
N LEU A 331 -6.07 25.34 -19.77
CA LEU A 331 -6.56 26.32 -18.79
C LEU A 331 -7.58 27.27 -19.45
N PRO A 332 -8.74 27.51 -18.81
CA PRO A 332 -9.63 28.60 -19.20
C PRO A 332 -8.91 29.96 -19.22
N PRO A 333 -9.33 30.92 -20.09
CA PRO A 333 -8.71 32.25 -20.15
C PRO A 333 -8.76 33.03 -18.82
N ASP A 334 -9.76 32.74 -18.00
CA ASP A 334 -10.05 33.34 -16.69
C ASP A 334 -9.62 32.43 -15.52
N ALA A 335 -8.82 31.40 -15.79
CA ALA A 335 -8.39 30.44 -14.77
C ALA A 335 -7.65 31.13 -13.60
N PRO A 336 -8.00 30.79 -12.35
CA PRO A 336 -7.35 31.39 -11.19
C PRO A 336 -5.88 30.95 -11.05
N SER A 337 -5.08 31.79 -10.40
CA SER A 337 -3.62 31.59 -10.27
C SER A 337 -3.22 30.32 -9.54
N TRP A 338 -4.10 29.72 -8.75
CA TRP A 338 -3.85 28.48 -8.02
C TRP A 338 -4.05 27.21 -8.86
N CYS A 339 -4.61 27.28 -10.07
CA CYS A 339 -4.85 26.08 -10.89
C CYS A 339 -3.58 25.29 -11.23
N GLN A 340 -2.42 25.94 -11.27
CA GLN A 340 -1.11 25.32 -11.52
C GLN A 340 -0.28 25.13 -10.25
N ALA A 341 -0.86 25.40 -9.08
CA ALA A 341 -0.18 25.18 -7.82
C ALA A 341 0.06 23.68 -7.60
N PRO A 342 1.17 23.28 -6.97
CA PRO A 342 1.33 21.93 -6.49
C PRO A 342 0.55 21.72 -5.18
N PHE A 343 0.00 20.53 -5.02
CA PHE A 343 -0.79 20.14 -3.84
C PHE A 343 -0.66 18.63 -3.61
N ASP A 344 -0.45 18.22 -2.36
CA ASP A 344 -0.22 16.82 -2.01
C ASP A 344 -1.44 16.22 -1.27
N PRO A 345 -2.25 15.35 -1.92
CA PRO A 345 -3.36 14.68 -1.26
C PRO A 345 -2.91 13.65 -0.22
N GLU A 346 -1.62 13.26 -0.26
CA GLU A 346 -0.98 12.34 0.65
C GLU A 346 -0.26 13.03 1.82
N GLY A 347 -0.44 14.35 1.99
CA GLY A 347 0.18 15.19 3.00
C GLY A 347 -0.06 14.81 4.48
N LEU A 348 0.46 15.67 5.37
CA LEU A 348 0.56 15.38 6.81
C LEU A 348 -0.83 15.31 7.47
N LEU A 349 -1.68 16.32 7.22
CA LEU A 349 -2.99 16.43 7.86
C LEU A 349 -3.93 15.33 7.39
N SER A 350 -3.98 15.05 6.09
CA SER A 350 -4.78 13.96 5.53
C SER A 350 -4.26 12.57 5.94
N SER A 351 -2.97 12.43 6.28
CA SER A 351 -2.43 11.20 6.87
C SER A 351 -2.94 10.93 8.30
N MET A 352 -3.39 11.96 9.03
CA MET A 352 -4.05 11.77 10.33
C MET A 352 -5.33 10.94 10.20
N MET A 353 -6.15 11.26 9.20
CA MET A 353 -7.39 10.55 8.96
C MET A 353 -7.15 9.17 8.32
N ALA A 354 -6.06 8.99 7.57
CA ALA A 354 -5.61 7.67 7.13
C ALA A 354 -5.29 6.71 8.30
N ILE A 355 -4.70 7.23 9.39
CA ILE A 355 -4.50 6.47 10.64
C ILE A 355 -5.86 6.08 11.24
N VAL A 356 -6.83 7.00 11.26
CA VAL A 356 -8.19 6.73 11.77
C VAL A 356 -8.86 5.60 10.97
N THR A 357 -8.78 5.60 9.64
CA THR A 357 -9.30 4.48 8.81
C THR A 357 -8.65 3.15 9.17
N CYS A 358 -7.33 3.14 9.40
CA CYS A 358 -6.61 1.94 9.83
C CYS A 358 -7.04 1.49 11.23
N LEU A 359 -7.30 2.41 12.16
CA LEU A 359 -7.83 2.10 13.49
C LEU A 359 -9.26 1.55 13.44
N ILE A 360 -10.11 2.04 12.53
CA ILE A 360 -11.45 1.47 12.31
C ILE A 360 -11.32 0.01 11.83
N GLY A 361 -10.45 -0.25 10.85
CA GLY A 361 -10.16 -1.62 10.41
C GLY A 361 -9.63 -2.52 11.52
N LEU A 362 -8.80 -1.98 12.43
CA LEU A 362 -8.30 -2.70 13.60
C LEU A 362 -9.44 -3.22 14.48
N GLN A 363 -10.49 -2.41 14.72
CA GLN A 363 -11.66 -2.84 15.49
C GLN A 363 -12.40 -4.00 14.81
N PHE A 364 -12.51 -4.00 13.48
CA PHE A 364 -13.10 -5.12 12.73
C PHE A 364 -12.27 -6.40 12.91
N GLY A 365 -10.94 -6.28 12.96
CA GLY A 365 -10.05 -7.40 13.27
C GLY A 365 -10.23 -7.97 14.67
N HIS A 366 -10.52 -7.13 15.68
CA HIS A 366 -10.79 -7.62 17.04
C HIS A 366 -12.05 -8.47 17.14
N VAL A 367 -13.08 -8.16 16.34
CA VAL A 367 -14.29 -8.99 16.26
C VAL A 367 -13.97 -10.42 15.82
N ILE A 368 -13.03 -10.60 14.88
CA ILE A 368 -12.57 -11.94 14.42
C ILE A 368 -11.91 -12.72 15.57
N ILE A 369 -11.20 -12.01 16.45
CA ILE A 369 -10.39 -12.62 17.51
C ILE A 369 -11.24 -13.11 18.67
N HIS A 370 -12.27 -12.35 19.04
CA HIS A 370 -13.05 -12.58 20.26
C HIS A 370 -14.35 -13.35 20.02
N PHE A 371 -15.00 -13.16 18.87
CA PHE A 371 -16.24 -13.87 18.56
C PHE A 371 -15.93 -15.06 17.67
N GLU A 372 -16.42 -16.26 18.02
CA GLU A 372 -16.26 -17.46 17.20
C GLU A 372 -17.44 -17.63 16.23
N ASP A 373 -18.65 -17.23 16.64
CA ASP A 373 -19.86 -17.37 15.83
C ASP A 373 -19.90 -16.42 14.63
N HIS A 374 -20.28 -16.97 13.48
CA HIS A 374 -20.35 -16.21 12.23
C HIS A 374 -21.45 -15.15 12.25
N LYS A 375 -22.62 -15.44 12.84
CA LYS A 375 -23.73 -14.47 12.86
C LYS A 375 -23.38 -13.28 13.73
N GLU A 376 -22.78 -13.54 14.89
CA GLU A 376 -22.33 -12.47 15.78
C GLU A 376 -21.29 -11.57 15.10
N ARG A 377 -20.29 -12.14 14.42
CA ARG A 377 -19.31 -11.36 13.64
C ARG A 377 -19.98 -10.44 12.61
N ILE A 378 -20.92 -10.98 11.83
CA ILE A 378 -21.66 -10.23 10.81
C ILE A 378 -22.42 -9.07 11.44
N VAL A 379 -23.12 -9.30 12.56
CA VAL A 379 -23.87 -8.24 13.27
C VAL A 379 -22.93 -7.16 13.80
N GLN A 380 -21.83 -7.56 14.44
CA GLN A 380 -20.82 -6.64 14.99
C GLN A 380 -20.09 -5.83 13.91
N TRP A 381 -20.09 -6.26 12.65
CA TRP A 381 -19.54 -5.48 11.53
C TRP A 381 -20.60 -4.62 10.83
N MET A 382 -21.79 -5.15 10.58
CA MET A 382 -22.81 -4.45 9.80
C MET A 382 -23.38 -3.25 10.57
N ILE A 383 -23.60 -3.36 11.89
CA ILE A 383 -24.08 -2.23 12.71
C ILE A 383 -23.16 -1.02 12.61
N PRO A 384 -21.86 -1.11 12.97
CA PRO A 384 -20.96 0.05 12.86
C PRO A 384 -20.73 0.49 11.41
N SER A 385 -20.76 -0.42 10.42
CA SER A 385 -20.64 -0.05 9.01
C SER A 385 -21.76 0.88 8.56
N PHE A 386 -23.03 0.53 8.86
CA PHE A 386 -24.17 1.38 8.53
C PHE A 386 -24.21 2.66 9.36
N CYS A 387 -23.80 2.62 10.63
CA CYS A 387 -23.65 3.84 11.43
C CYS A 387 -22.62 4.80 10.82
N LEU A 388 -21.48 4.30 10.33
CA LEU A 388 -20.47 5.11 9.65
C LEU A 388 -21.00 5.69 8.33
N LEU A 389 -21.72 4.90 7.53
CA LEU A 389 -22.35 5.40 6.29
C LEU A 389 -23.38 6.50 6.60
N ALA A 390 -24.26 6.29 7.56
CA ALA A 390 -25.26 7.28 7.96
C ALA A 390 -24.60 8.57 8.50
N LEU A 391 -23.54 8.42 9.31
CA LEU A 391 -22.76 9.56 9.79
C LEU A 391 -22.12 10.31 8.62
N ALA A 392 -21.55 9.61 7.64
CA ALA A 392 -20.92 10.24 6.48
C ALA A 392 -21.87 11.14 5.69
N PHE A 393 -23.06 10.63 5.34
CA PHE A 393 -24.08 11.41 4.66
C PHE A 393 -24.60 12.58 5.51
N SER A 394 -24.70 12.39 6.83
CA SER A 394 -25.08 13.47 7.74
C SER A 394 -24.02 14.56 7.76
N LEU A 395 -22.74 14.21 7.86
CA LEU A 395 -21.63 15.18 7.86
C LEU A 395 -21.53 15.95 6.53
N ASP A 396 -21.70 15.25 5.40
CA ASP A 396 -21.75 15.86 4.06
C ASP A 396 -22.91 16.86 3.94
N PHE A 397 -24.10 16.48 4.45
CA PHE A 397 -25.27 17.37 4.48
C PHE A 397 -25.05 18.63 5.33
N PHE A 398 -24.31 18.53 6.44
CA PHE A 398 -23.97 19.69 7.29
C PHE A 398 -22.76 20.50 6.79
N GLY A 399 -22.32 20.28 5.55
CA GLY A 399 -21.30 21.10 4.89
C GLY A 399 -19.86 20.58 5.02
N MET A 400 -19.63 19.43 5.64
CA MET A 400 -18.34 18.75 5.56
C MET A 400 -18.31 17.83 4.35
N HIS A 401 -18.08 18.41 3.18
CA HIS A 401 -18.14 17.67 1.92
C HIS A 401 -17.21 16.46 1.87
N LEU A 402 -17.66 15.42 1.17
CA LEU A 402 -16.84 14.25 0.88
C LEU A 402 -15.64 14.66 0.02
N ASN A 403 -14.45 14.76 0.61
CA ASN A 403 -13.27 15.22 -0.10
C ASN A 403 -12.08 14.28 0.18
N LYS A 404 -11.63 13.59 -0.87
CA LYS A 404 -10.51 12.65 -0.80
C LYS A 404 -9.18 13.37 -0.58
N ALA A 405 -8.97 14.51 -1.25
CA ALA A 405 -7.69 15.21 -1.25
C ALA A 405 -7.34 15.72 0.16
N LEU A 406 -8.35 16.23 0.88
CA LEU A 406 -8.25 16.61 2.29
C LEU A 406 -8.41 15.41 3.24
N TYR A 407 -8.94 14.29 2.75
CA TYR A 407 -9.30 13.11 3.51
C TYR A 407 -10.24 13.48 4.68
N THR A 408 -11.37 14.10 4.36
CA THR A 408 -12.30 14.63 5.37
C THR A 408 -12.89 13.52 6.26
N PRO A 409 -13.42 13.85 7.45
CA PRO A 409 -14.10 12.87 8.31
C PRO A 409 -15.32 12.24 7.64
N SER A 410 -16.09 13.01 6.86
CA SER A 410 -17.19 12.48 6.05
C SER A 410 -16.68 11.44 5.02
N TYR A 411 -15.60 11.76 4.32
CA TYR A 411 -14.93 10.82 3.40
C TYR A 411 -14.40 9.56 4.11
N THR A 412 -13.83 9.72 5.30
CA THR A 412 -13.35 8.60 6.15
C THR A 412 -14.52 7.69 6.54
N CYS A 413 -15.63 8.27 6.98
CA CYS A 413 -16.81 7.52 7.39
C CYS A 413 -17.46 6.77 6.21
N ILE A 414 -17.60 7.40 5.03
CA ILE A 414 -18.23 6.71 3.89
C ILE A 414 -17.37 5.56 3.38
N THR A 415 -16.05 5.77 3.30
CA THR A 415 -15.13 4.75 2.78
C THR A 415 -14.91 3.63 3.76
N ALA A 416 -14.79 3.90 5.07
CA ALA A 416 -14.68 2.87 6.09
C ALA A 416 -15.99 2.07 6.27
N GLY A 417 -17.15 2.73 6.20
CA GLY A 417 -18.45 2.07 6.22
C GLY A 417 -18.64 1.14 5.01
N ALA A 418 -18.32 1.61 3.80
CA ALA A 418 -18.35 0.79 2.60
C ALA A 418 -17.36 -0.38 2.65
N ALA A 419 -16.15 -0.14 3.17
CA ALA A 419 -15.15 -1.18 3.40
C ALA A 419 -15.67 -2.28 4.33
N GLY A 420 -16.35 -1.92 5.43
CA GLY A 420 -16.94 -2.86 6.38
C GLY A 420 -18.06 -3.71 5.78
N VAL A 421 -18.95 -3.10 4.97
CA VAL A 421 -19.98 -3.85 4.22
C VAL A 421 -19.33 -4.79 3.21
N MET A 422 -18.36 -4.32 2.43
CA MET A 422 -17.65 -5.14 1.45
C MET A 422 -16.90 -6.30 2.11
N PHE A 423 -16.22 -6.05 3.24
CA PHE A 423 -15.50 -7.06 4.00
C PHE A 423 -16.45 -8.14 4.52
N THR A 424 -17.60 -7.73 5.06
CA THR A 424 -18.64 -8.67 5.52
C THR A 424 -19.15 -9.52 4.36
N GLY A 425 -19.39 -8.94 3.18
CA GLY A 425 -19.79 -9.67 1.98
C GLY A 425 -18.76 -10.71 1.53
N VAL A 426 -17.48 -10.32 1.46
CA VAL A 426 -16.37 -11.24 1.13
C VAL A 426 -16.25 -12.35 2.17
N TYR A 427 -16.38 -12.01 3.45
CA TYR A 427 -16.35 -12.98 4.56
C TYR A 427 -17.47 -14.03 4.44
N VAL A 428 -18.71 -13.60 4.23
CA VAL A 428 -19.85 -14.50 4.06
C VAL A 428 -19.66 -15.40 2.83
N LEU A 429 -19.21 -14.84 1.71
CA LEU A 429 -19.00 -15.60 0.49
C LEU A 429 -17.93 -16.69 0.64
N VAL A 430 -16.78 -16.34 1.24
CA VAL A 430 -15.58 -17.19 1.25
C VAL A 430 -15.51 -18.08 2.48
N ASP A 431 -15.73 -17.51 3.67
CA ASP A 431 -15.53 -18.21 4.95
C ASP A 431 -16.80 -18.87 5.49
N VAL A 432 -18.00 -18.39 5.14
CA VAL A 432 -19.28 -19.00 5.55
C VAL A 432 -19.80 -19.97 4.49
N TYR A 433 -19.94 -19.51 3.24
CA TYR A 433 -20.45 -20.33 2.14
C TYR A 433 -19.38 -21.18 1.43
N GLY A 434 -18.09 -20.92 1.68
CA GLY A 434 -17.01 -21.79 1.20
C GLY A 434 -16.68 -21.64 -0.29
N TYR A 435 -17.01 -20.51 -0.95
CA TYR A 435 -16.68 -20.25 -2.36
C TYR A 435 -15.19 -19.96 -2.59
N ARG A 436 -14.32 -20.93 -2.27
CA ARG A 436 -12.85 -20.78 -2.36
C ARG A 436 -12.29 -20.94 -3.78
N LYS A 437 -12.79 -21.92 -4.55
CA LYS A 437 -12.30 -22.18 -5.92
C LYS A 437 -12.38 -20.96 -6.87
N PRO A 438 -13.50 -20.22 -6.96
CA PRO A 438 -13.57 -19.04 -7.84
C PRO A 438 -12.72 -17.87 -7.35
N THR A 439 -12.38 -17.83 -6.05
CA THR A 439 -11.62 -16.73 -5.46
C THR A 439 -10.12 -16.96 -5.43
N LEU A 440 -9.61 -18.12 -5.86
CA LEU A 440 -8.18 -18.47 -5.84
C LEU A 440 -7.28 -17.44 -6.55
N ALA A 441 -7.71 -16.92 -7.71
CA ALA A 441 -6.93 -15.92 -8.43
C ALA A 441 -6.85 -14.58 -7.65
N ILE A 442 -7.96 -14.18 -7.04
CA ILE A 442 -8.06 -12.96 -6.22
C ILE A 442 -7.29 -13.14 -4.91
N GLU A 443 -7.40 -14.30 -4.27
CA GLU A 443 -6.61 -14.66 -3.09
C GLU A 443 -5.11 -14.56 -3.39
N TRP A 444 -4.64 -15.14 -4.51
CA TRP A 444 -3.25 -15.05 -4.93
C TRP A 444 -2.80 -13.59 -5.10
N LEU A 445 -3.61 -12.79 -5.80
CA LEU A 445 -3.36 -11.36 -5.98
C LEU A 445 -3.23 -10.64 -4.64
N GLY A 446 -4.08 -11.02 -3.68
CA GLY A 446 -4.01 -10.54 -2.30
C GLY A 446 -2.72 -10.94 -1.61
N THR A 447 -2.33 -12.21 -1.65
CA THR A 447 -1.11 -12.68 -0.97
C THR A 447 0.17 -11.98 -1.45
N HIS A 448 0.18 -11.47 -2.68
CA HIS A 448 1.30 -10.76 -3.31
C HIS A 448 1.02 -9.27 -3.57
N ALA A 449 0.08 -8.66 -2.85
CA ALA A 449 -0.44 -7.34 -3.14
C ALA A 449 0.64 -6.25 -3.25
N LEU A 450 1.66 -6.27 -2.38
CA LEU A 450 2.73 -5.26 -2.41
C LEU A 450 3.61 -5.41 -3.65
N MET A 451 3.96 -6.64 -4.01
CA MET A 451 4.75 -6.91 -5.21
C MET A 451 4.00 -6.45 -6.46
N VAL A 452 2.70 -6.79 -6.56
CA VAL A 452 1.88 -6.39 -7.70
C VAL A 452 1.68 -4.88 -7.75
N TYR A 453 1.48 -4.22 -6.60
CA TYR A 453 1.43 -2.76 -6.53
C TYR A 453 2.69 -2.12 -7.10
N ILE A 454 3.86 -2.57 -6.66
CA ILE A 454 5.16 -2.02 -7.09
C ILE A 454 5.40 -2.30 -8.58
N LEU A 455 5.14 -3.53 -9.04
CA LEU A 455 5.40 -3.91 -10.43
C LEU A 455 4.42 -3.29 -11.42
N VAL A 456 3.12 -3.35 -11.11
CA VAL A 456 2.06 -2.95 -12.03
C VAL A 456 1.62 -1.51 -11.74
N GLY A 457 1.18 -1.23 -10.51
CA GLY A 457 0.65 0.08 -10.13
C GLY A 457 1.67 1.22 -10.23
N CYS A 458 2.96 0.93 -10.03
CA CYS A 458 4.03 1.92 -10.20
C CYS A 458 4.72 1.83 -11.58
N ASN A 459 4.12 1.13 -12.54
CA ASN A 459 4.61 0.99 -13.93
C ASN A 459 6.02 0.39 -14.10
N ILE A 460 6.61 -0.22 -13.06
CA ILE A 460 7.95 -0.80 -13.13
C ILE A 460 8.03 -1.95 -14.13
N PHE A 461 6.99 -2.78 -14.23
CA PHE A 461 6.93 -3.89 -15.16
C PHE A 461 6.83 -3.43 -16.63
N PRO A 462 5.91 -2.51 -17.00
CA PRO A 462 5.93 -1.85 -18.31
C PRO A 462 7.28 -1.23 -18.67
N LEU A 463 7.89 -0.47 -17.73
CA LEU A 463 9.22 0.13 -17.90
C LEU A 463 10.30 -0.92 -18.18
N PHE A 464 10.27 -2.04 -17.44
CA PHE A 464 11.22 -3.13 -17.64
C PHE A 464 11.09 -3.75 -19.04
N ILE A 465 9.87 -3.97 -19.54
CA ILE A 465 9.64 -4.49 -20.89
C ILE A 465 10.10 -3.49 -21.96
N GLN A 466 9.83 -2.19 -21.77
CA GLN A 466 10.28 -1.13 -22.68
C GLN A 466 11.80 -1.01 -22.76
N GLY A 467 12.50 -1.32 -21.66
CA GLY A 467 13.96 -1.36 -21.62
C GLY A 467 14.58 -2.36 -22.61
N PHE A 468 13.81 -3.34 -23.11
CA PHE A 468 14.24 -4.21 -24.20
C PHE A 468 13.84 -3.59 -25.54
N TYR A 469 14.84 -3.07 -26.25
CA TYR A 469 14.67 -2.46 -27.56
C TYR A 469 15.71 -2.94 -28.57
N LEU A 470 15.33 -2.90 -29.85
CA LEU A 470 16.19 -3.29 -30.96
C LEU A 470 16.82 -2.05 -31.59
N ARG A 471 18.14 -1.92 -31.44
CA ARG A 471 19.02 -0.81 -31.91
C ARG A 471 18.72 0.54 -31.29
N GLU A 472 17.47 1.00 -31.37
CA GLU A 472 17.02 2.31 -30.91
C GLU A 472 15.89 2.16 -29.89
N PRO A 473 15.84 2.98 -28.83
CA PRO A 473 14.85 2.83 -27.77
C PRO A 473 13.39 3.01 -28.21
N GLU A 474 13.18 3.68 -29.35
CA GLU A 474 11.87 3.82 -29.98
C GLU A 474 11.34 2.50 -30.55
N ASN A 475 12.20 1.48 -30.74
CA ASN A 475 11.85 0.15 -31.23
C ASN A 475 11.83 -0.86 -30.08
N ASN A 476 11.06 -0.55 -29.05
CA ASN A 476 10.86 -1.43 -27.90
C ASN A 476 9.85 -2.56 -28.18
N ILE A 477 9.88 -3.60 -27.36
CA ILE A 477 9.01 -4.77 -27.49
C ILE A 477 7.51 -4.41 -27.47
N LEU A 478 7.09 -3.40 -26.71
CA LEU A 478 5.67 -2.99 -26.64
C LEU A 478 5.17 -2.46 -27.99
N LYS A 479 5.97 -1.63 -28.66
CA LYS A 479 5.67 -1.14 -30.02
C LYS A 479 5.63 -2.29 -31.03
N GLY A 480 6.49 -3.30 -30.86
CA GLY A 480 6.49 -4.53 -31.67
C GLY A 480 5.24 -5.40 -31.51
N ILE A 481 4.53 -5.30 -30.38
CA ILE A 481 3.28 -6.02 -30.09
C ILE A 481 2.04 -5.15 -30.45
N GLY A 482 2.24 -3.91 -30.89
CA GLY A 482 1.16 -2.99 -31.27
C GLY A 482 0.45 -2.33 -30.09
N VAL A 483 1.07 -2.33 -28.91
CA VAL A 483 0.59 -1.58 -27.75
C VAL A 483 1.23 -0.19 -27.82
N SER A 484 0.46 0.80 -28.29
CA SER A 484 0.87 2.21 -28.43
C SER A 484 0.61 3.01 -27.16
#